data_AF-A0A7X0BU67-F1
#
_entry.id   AF-A0A7X0BU67-F1
#
_cell.length_a   1.000
_cell.length_b   1.000
_cell.length_c   1.000
_cell.angle_alpha   90.00
_cell.angle_beta   90.00
_cell.angle_gamma   90.00
#
_symmetry.space_group_name_H-M   'P 1'
#
loop_
_entity.id
_entity.type
_entity.pdbx_description
1 polymer ?
#
loop_
_entity_poly.entity_id
_entity_poly.type
_entity_poly.pdbx_seq_one_letter_code
_entity_poly.pdbx_strand_id
1 'polypeptide(L)' 'MTAADTHQDRDWSLESLNKAYQQGYMAGLTGSQSSHPALPDVLAAAWEAGWDDGLEQSALHQRRSA' A
#
# COMPACT_ATOMS: atom_id res chain seq x y z
N MET A 1 35.77 -13.82 1.91
CA MET A 1 34.40 -13.60 1.43
C MET A 1 33.63 -12.89 2.53
N THR A 2 33.10 -11.71 2.24
CA THR A 2 32.47 -10.80 3.19
C THR A 2 31.02 -11.17 3.52
N ALA A 3 30.73 -11.02 4.81
CA ALA A 3 29.47 -10.60 5.44
C ALA A 3 28.19 -11.37 5.09
N ALA A 4 27.76 -12.16 6.07
CA ALA A 4 26.37 -12.48 6.34
C ALA A 4 25.51 -11.20 6.46
N ASP A 5 24.75 -10.86 5.42
CA ASP A 5 23.81 -9.73 5.46
C ASP A 5 22.42 -10.06 4.89
N THR A 6 22.02 -11.33 4.94
CA THR A 6 20.76 -11.82 4.36
C THR A 6 19.62 -11.96 5.37
N HIS A 7 19.59 -11.15 6.43
CA HIS A 7 18.57 -11.29 7.50
C HIS A 7 17.81 -10.02 7.92
N GLN A 8 17.99 -8.87 7.24
CA GLN A 8 17.19 -7.65 7.50
C GLN A 8 16.16 -7.31 6.41
N ASP A 9 16.15 -8.00 5.27
CA ASP A 9 15.35 -7.60 4.08
C ASP A 9 13.94 -8.21 3.96
N ARG A 10 13.47 -9.01 4.92
CA ARG A 10 12.17 -9.71 4.77
C ARG A 10 10.95 -8.81 5.00
N ASP A 11 11.07 -7.81 5.86
CA ASP A 11 9.89 -7.03 6.29
C ASP A 11 9.53 -5.88 5.35
N TRP A 12 10.45 -5.47 4.47
CA TRP A 12 10.32 -4.28 3.61
C TRP A 12 10.87 -4.52 2.21
N SER A 13 10.92 -5.79 1.79
CA SER A 13 11.25 -6.13 0.40
C SER A 13 10.39 -5.33 -0.57
N LEU A 14 10.91 -5.03 -1.76
CA LEU A 14 10.15 -4.33 -2.81
C LEU A 14 8.81 -5.03 -3.09
N GLU A 15 8.80 -6.36 -3.04
CA GLU A 15 7.59 -7.15 -3.19
C GLU A 15 6.58 -6.88 -2.06
N SER A 16 7.03 -6.82 -0.81
CA SER A 16 6.19 -6.52 0.36
C SER A 16 5.60 -5.10 0.28
N LEU A 17 6.43 -4.12 -0.10
CA LEU A 17 5.99 -2.73 -0.30
C LEU A 17 4.95 -2.62 -1.42
N ASN A 18 5.22 -3.25 -2.56
CA ASN A 18 4.30 -3.24 -3.69
C ASN A 18 2.97 -3.93 -3.35
N LYS A 19 3.00 -5.02 -2.57
CA LYS A 19 1.80 -5.68 -2.06
C LYS A 19 0.99 -4.77 -1.14
N ALA A 20 1.65 -4.08 -0.21
CA ALA A 20 0.99 -3.15 0.71
C ALA A 20 0.31 -2.01 -0.07
N TYR A 21 1.04 -1.39 -1.02
CA TYR A 21 0.49 -0.36 -1.90
C TYR A 21 -0.73 -0.85 -2.71
N GLN A 22 -0.64 -2.02 -3.34
CA GLN A 22 -1.75 -2.57 -4.13
C GLN A 22 -3.00 -2.85 -3.28
N GLN A 23 -2.81 -3.32 -2.05
CA GLN A 23 -3.92 -3.54 -1.12
C GLN A 23 -4.57 -2.22 -0.71
N GLY A 24 -3.76 -1.19 -0.40
CA GLY A 24 -4.24 0.16 -0.12
C GLY A 24 -5.05 0.72 -1.28
N TYR A 25 -4.51 0.64 -2.49
CA TYR A 25 -5.16 1.13 -3.71
C TYR A 25 -6.53 0.51 -3.96
N MET A 26 -6.65 -0.81 -3.79
CA MET A 26 -7.94 -1.50 -3.92
C MET A 26 -8.94 -1.11 -2.82
N ALA A 27 -8.45 -0.89 -1.59
CA ALA A 27 -9.29 -0.39 -0.50
C ALA A 27 -9.80 1.03 -0.79
N GLY A 28 -8.92 1.91 -1.29
CA GLY A 28 -9.26 3.28 -1.68
C GLY A 28 -10.29 3.35 -2.80
N LEU A 29 -10.13 2.52 -3.84
CA LEU A 29 -11.10 2.44 -4.95
C LEU A 29 -12.52 2.08 -4.50
N THR A 30 -12.64 1.25 -3.48
CA THR A 30 -13.93 0.78 -2.95
C THR A 30 -14.49 1.66 -1.83
N GLY A 31 -13.75 2.69 -1.40
CA GLY A 31 -14.12 3.53 -0.25
C GLY A 31 -14.12 2.76 1.07
N SER A 32 -13.50 1.58 1.11
CA SER A 32 -13.41 0.78 2.32
C SER A 32 -12.32 1.37 3.22
N GLN A 33 -12.70 1.81 4.42
CA GLN A 33 -11.76 2.05 5.51
C GLN A 33 -11.33 0.70 6.10
N SER A 34 -10.88 -0.23 5.26
CA SER A 34 -10.43 -1.53 5.73
C SER A 34 -9.36 -1.29 6.77
N SER A 35 -9.67 -1.69 8.01
CA SER A 35 -8.88 -1.48 9.21
C SER A 35 -7.41 -1.53 8.87
N HIS A 36 -6.70 -0.42 9.13
CA HIS A 36 -5.25 -0.33 9.00
C HIS A 36 -4.66 -1.64 9.52
N PRO A 37 -4.12 -2.51 8.63
CA PRO A 37 -3.50 -3.72 9.13
C PRO A 37 -2.34 -3.24 10.01
N ALA A 38 -2.09 -3.91 11.13
CA ALA A 38 -0.96 -3.59 11.98
C ALA A 38 0.34 -3.93 11.23
N LEU A 39 0.70 -3.04 10.31
CA LEU A 39 1.85 -3.14 9.43
C LEU A 39 3.03 -2.45 10.11
N PRO A 40 4.26 -2.92 9.87
CA PRO A 40 5.45 -2.12 10.13
C PRO A 40 5.34 -0.76 9.45
N ASP A 41 5.87 0.30 10.07
CA ASP A 41 5.70 1.70 9.64
C ASP A 41 5.93 1.92 8.13
N VAL A 42 6.92 1.25 7.54
CA VAL A 42 7.24 1.39 6.11
C VAL A 42 6.19 0.71 5.22
N LEU A 43 5.67 -0.45 5.61
CA LEU A 43 4.58 -1.11 4.90
C LEU A 43 3.25 -0.36 5.09
N ALA A 44 3.02 0.21 6.28
CA ALA A 44 1.89 1.09 6.54
C ALA A 44 1.92 2.30 5.61
N ALA A 45 3.05 3.00 5.51
CA ALA A 45 3.20 4.13 4.61
C ALA A 45 2.95 3.76 3.13
N ALA A 46 3.42 2.58 2.69
CA ALA A 46 3.12 2.10 1.34
C ALA A 46 1.62 1.82 1.13
N TRP A 47 0.96 1.23 2.13
CA TRP A 47 -0.47 0.98 2.11
C TRP A 47 -1.29 2.29 2.08
N GLU A 48 -0.95 3.25 2.92
CA GLU A 48 -1.59 4.58 2.98
C GLU A 48 -1.48 5.32 1.65
N ALA A 49 -0.28 5.35 1.06
CA ALA A 49 -0.06 5.96 -0.25
C ALA A 49 -0.94 5.31 -1.34
N GLY A 50 -1.05 3.98 -1.33
CA GLY A 50 -1.96 3.28 -2.24
C GLY A 50 -3.42 3.68 -2.02
N TRP A 51 -3.86 3.74 -0.76
CA TRP A 51 -5.23 4.09 -0.40
C TRP A 51 -5.62 5.50 -0.83
N ASP A 52 -4.75 6.49 -0.61
CA ASP A 52 -4.93 7.88 -1.05
C ASP A 52 -5.08 7.95 -2.58
N ASP A 53 -4.19 7.29 -3.33
CA ASP A 53 -4.27 7.23 -4.79
C ASP A 53 -5.56 6.54 -5.27
N GLY A 54 -5.98 5.47 -4.60
CA GLY A 54 -7.21 4.74 -4.91
C GLY A 54 -8.47 5.60 -4.69
N LEU A 55 -8.50 6.39 -3.62
CA LEU A 55 -9.58 7.35 -3.35
C LEU A 55 -9.66 8.44 -4.41
N GLU A 56 -8.51 9.01 -4.80
CA GLU A 56 -8.45 10.02 -5.85
C GLU A 56 -9.00 9.45 -7.17
N GLN A 57 -8.59 8.24 -7.54
CA GLN A 57 -9.09 7.57 -8.75
C GLN A 57 -10.59 7.30 -8.68
N SER A 58 -11.11 6.83 -7.54
CA SER A 58 -12.56 6.63 -7.36
C SER A 58 -13.34 7.94 -7.56
N ALA A 59 -12.84 9.04 -6.98
CA ALA A 59 -13.44 10.36 -7.13
C ALA A 59 -13.40 10.86 -8.58
N LEU A 60 -12.28 10.68 -9.29
CA LEU A 60 -12.17 11.03 -10.71
C LEU A 60 -13.14 10.24 -11.58
N HIS A 61 -13.30 8.94 -11.32
CA HIS A 61 -14.27 8.10 -12.01
C HIS A 61 -15.70 8.60 -11.82
N GLN A 62 -16.09 8.92 -10.59
CA GLN A 62 -17.43 9.46 -10.29
C GLN A 62 -17.69 10.79 -11.01
N ARG A 63 -16.72 11.71 -11.03
CA ARG A 63 -16.84 13.03 -11.69
C ARG A 63 -16.98 12.93 -13.20
N ARG A 64 -16.41 11.91 -13.83
CA ARG A 64 -16.51 11.68 -15.28
C ARG A 64 -17.81 11.00 -15.69
N SER A 65 -18.49 10.34 -14.74
CA SER A 65 -19.76 9.66 -14.98
C SER A 65 -21.00 10.50 -14.63
N ALA A 66 -20.81 11.71 -14.10
CA ALA A 66 -21.84 12.70 -13.82
C ALA A 66 -21.97 13.72 -14.96
#